data_AF-A0A371IL07-F1
#
_entry.id   AF-A0A371IL07-F1
#
_cell.length_a   1.000
_cell.length_b   1.000
_cell.length_c   1.000
_cell.angle_alpha   90.00
_cell.angle_beta   90.00
_cell.angle_gamma   90.00
#
_symmetry.space_group_name_H-M   'P 1'
#
loop_
_entity.id
_entity.type
_entity.pdbx_description
1 polymer ?
#
loop_
_entity_poly.entity_id
_entity_poly.type
_entity_poly.pdbx_seq_one_letter_code
_entity_poly.pdbx_strand_id
1 'polypeptide(L)'
;MKKTVKNLENDCPNKRVRLMFQDEAGFGRINKSKYCWCKKGTRAQVPCHHIREYRYVYGALEPKTGENYFLVKPNCNTNCMNEFIKELSAEYKEDMIILVCDGAVWHKSKGLEIPKNVKIIHIPPYTPEMNPIEQILKQIR
;
A
#
# COMPACT_ATOMS: atom_id res chain seq x y z
N MET A 1 -15.48 8.72 -5.76
CA MET A 1 -15.10 7.39 -6.28
C MET A 1 -16.15 6.80 -7.23
N LYS A 2 -17.39 6.51 -6.81
CA LYS A 2 -18.41 5.86 -7.68
C LYS A 2 -18.66 6.59 -9.02
N LYS A 3 -18.72 7.92 -9.03
CA LYS A 3 -18.84 8.72 -10.27
C LYS A 3 -17.60 8.58 -11.18
N THR A 4 -16.41 8.60 -10.59
CA THR A 4 -15.14 8.50 -11.33
C THR A 4 -14.99 7.14 -12.02
N VAL A 5 -15.35 6.06 -11.32
CA VAL A 5 -15.34 4.70 -11.89
C VAL A 5 -16.31 4.61 -13.06
N LYS A 6 -17.57 5.04 -12.88
CA LYS A 6 -18.58 5.04 -13.97
C LYS A 6 -18.16 5.87 -15.18
N ASN A 7 -17.53 7.02 -14.97
CA ASN A 7 -17.06 7.86 -16.08
C ASN A 7 -15.95 7.15 -16.87
N LEU A 8 -15.03 6.47 -16.18
CA LEU A 8 -13.95 5.71 -16.85
C LEU A 8 -14.45 4.45 -17.55
N GLU A 9 -15.45 3.79 -17.00
CA GLU A 9 -16.14 2.67 -17.68
C GLU A 9 -16.79 3.13 -18.99
N ASN A 10 -17.35 4.35 -19.02
CA ASN A 10 -17.92 4.94 -20.24
C ASN A 10 -16.85 5.40 -21.24
N ASP A 11 -15.71 5.93 -20.76
CA ASP A 11 -14.62 6.41 -21.60
C ASP A 11 -13.79 5.27 -22.23
N CYS A 12 -13.84 4.06 -21.67
CA CYS A 12 -13.08 2.88 -22.12
C CYS A 12 -13.95 1.61 -22.21
N PRO A 13 -14.92 1.55 -23.14
CA PRO A 13 -15.94 0.49 -23.18
C PRO A 13 -15.40 -0.94 -23.39
N ASN A 14 -14.17 -1.08 -23.91
CA ASN A 14 -13.56 -2.38 -24.22
C ASN A 14 -12.52 -2.85 -23.19
N LYS A 15 -12.31 -2.12 -22.09
CA LYS A 15 -11.33 -2.50 -21.06
C LYS A 15 -11.99 -2.64 -19.69
N ARG A 16 -11.61 -3.67 -18.94
CA ARG A 16 -12.05 -3.83 -17.55
C ARG A 16 -11.44 -2.71 -16.70
N VAL A 17 -12.27 -2.02 -15.93
CA VAL A 17 -11.83 -1.01 -14.97
C VAL A 17 -11.65 -1.67 -13.60
N ARG A 18 -10.43 -1.60 -13.06
CA ARG A 18 -10.08 -2.11 -11.72
C ARG A 18 -9.94 -0.96 -10.74
N LEU A 19 -10.65 -1.05 -9.63
CA LEU A 19 -10.48 -0.12 -8.52
C LEU A 19 -9.55 -0.78 -7.48
N MET A 20 -8.29 -0.36 -7.46
CA MET A 20 -7.27 -0.91 -6.59
C MET A 20 -6.88 0.10 -5.51
N PHE A 21 -6.77 -0.36 -4.27
CA PHE A 21 -6.39 0.42 -3.12
C PHE A 21 -4.95 0.11 -2.75
N GLN A 22 -4.12 1.15 -2.65
CA GLN A 22 -2.69 1.04 -2.48
C GLN A 22 -2.24 1.64 -1.15
N ASP A 23 -1.24 1.02 -0.56
CA ASP A 23 -0.56 1.47 0.65
C ASP A 23 0.81 0.80 0.81
N GLU A 24 1.61 1.29 1.76
CA GLU A 24 2.90 0.73 2.13
C GLU A 24 2.97 0.31 3.62
N ALA A 25 3.53 -0.89 3.86
CA ALA A 25 3.87 -1.34 5.21
C ALA A 25 5.38 -1.44 5.41
N GLY A 26 5.89 -0.81 6.46
CA GLY A 26 7.27 -0.94 6.91
C GLY A 26 7.46 -2.12 7.88
N PHE A 27 8.41 -2.99 7.55
CA PHE A 27 8.87 -4.12 8.36
C PHE A 27 10.28 -3.85 8.84
N GLY A 28 10.42 -3.58 10.13
CA GLY A 28 11.69 -3.22 10.76
C GLY A 28 12.21 -4.28 11.71
N ARG A 29 13.51 -4.20 12.03
CA ARG A 29 14.15 -5.03 13.06
C ARG A 29 14.14 -4.40 14.45
N ILE A 30 13.24 -3.43 14.68
CA ILE A 30 13.00 -2.85 15.99
C ILE A 30 11.90 -3.64 16.67
N ASN A 31 12.28 -4.47 17.64
CA ASN A 31 11.33 -5.23 18.42
C ASN A 31 10.61 -4.32 19.42
N LYS A 32 9.32 -4.56 19.65
CA LYS A 32 8.60 -3.95 20.77
C LYS A 32 8.63 -4.92 21.94
N SER A 33 9.18 -4.49 23.07
CA SER A 33 9.13 -5.29 24.31
C SER A 33 7.69 -5.69 24.61
N LYS A 34 7.48 -6.98 24.83
CA LYS A 34 6.17 -7.55 25.19
C LYS A 34 6.14 -7.87 26.68
N TYR A 35 4.93 -7.95 27.23
CA TYR A 35 4.72 -8.43 28.59
C TYR A 35 5.20 -9.87 28.71
N CYS A 36 5.87 -10.19 29.82
CA CYS A 36 6.25 -11.55 30.18
C CYS A 36 5.97 -11.81 31.66
N TRP A 37 5.77 -13.08 31.99
CA TRP A 37 5.57 -13.51 33.37
C TRP A 37 6.91 -13.53 34.11
N CYS A 38 6.94 -13.02 35.34
CA CYS A 38 8.11 -13.09 36.22
C CYS A 38 7.68 -13.33 37.67
N LYS A 39 8.60 -13.83 38.49
CA LYS A 39 8.35 -14.07 39.92
C LYS A 39 8.06 -12.76 40.63
N LYS A 40 7.11 -12.77 41.57
CA LYS A 40 6.78 -11.60 42.40
C LYS A 40 8.04 -11.08 43.10
N GLY A 41 8.30 -9.77 42.97
CA GLY A 41 9.50 -9.11 43.50
C GLY A 41 10.68 -9.07 42.53
N THR A 42 10.57 -9.66 41.33
CA THR A 42 11.62 -9.63 40.30
C THR A 42 11.22 -8.70 39.15
N ARG A 43 12.14 -7.82 38.72
CA ARG A 43 11.95 -7.01 37.51
C ARG A 43 12.35 -7.84 36.29
N ALA A 44 11.40 -8.11 35.40
CA ALA A 44 11.69 -8.78 34.14
C ALA A 44 12.62 -7.93 33.26
N GLN A 45 13.65 -8.57 32.69
CA GLN A 45 14.48 -8.00 31.64
C GLN A 45 14.16 -8.71 30.33
N VAL A 46 13.74 -7.95 29.33
CA VAL A 46 13.38 -8.47 28.00
C VAL A 46 14.39 -7.92 27.00
N PRO A 47 15.16 -8.77 26.30
CA PRO A 47 16.04 -8.32 25.24
C PRO A 47 15.27 -7.58 24.16
N CYS A 48 15.80 -6.43 23.74
CA CYS A 48 15.22 -5.65 22.66
C CYS A 48 16.29 -5.38 21.59
N HIS A 49 15.98 -5.73 20.34
CA HIS A 49 16.80 -5.33 19.21
C HIS A 49 16.33 -3.97 18.69
N HIS A 50 17.26 -3.02 18.60
CA HIS A 50 17.04 -1.68 18.06
C HIS A 50 17.86 -1.47 16.78
N ILE A 51 17.71 -2.39 15.82
CA ILE A 51 18.41 -2.29 14.54
C ILE A 51 17.56 -1.46 13.57
N ARG A 52 18.11 -0.34 13.10
CA ARG A 52 17.43 0.61 12.19
C ARG A 52 17.46 0.14 10.72
N GLU A 53 17.09 -1.11 10.50
CA GLU A 53 16.95 -1.71 9.17
C GLU A 53 15.46 -1.94 8.90
N TYR A 54 15.02 -1.54 7.71
CA TYR A 54 13.63 -1.64 7.28
C TYR A 54 13.54 -2.19 5.86
N ARG A 55 12.46 -2.91 5.60
CA ARG A 55 11.95 -3.25 4.28
C ARG A 55 10.52 -2.76 4.17
N TYR A 56 10.12 -2.34 2.98
CA TYR A 56 8.79 -1.83 2.73
C TYR A 56 8.08 -2.76 1.76
N VAL A 57 6.86 -3.14 2.10
CA VAL A 57 5.96 -3.86 1.20
C VAL A 57 4.99 -2.83 0.64
N TYR A 58 5.07 -2.62 -0.66
CA TYR A 58 4.07 -1.89 -1.43
C TYR A 58 2.98 -2.88 -1.81
N GLY A 59 1.72 -2.54 -1.57
CA GLY A 59 0.59 -3.41 -1.91
C GLY A 59 -0.49 -2.65 -2.66
N ALA A 60 -1.18 -3.35 -3.57
CA ALA A 60 -2.44 -2.93 -4.16
C ALA A 60 -3.48 -4.05 -4.03
N LEU A 61 -4.73 -3.71 -3.70
CA LEU A 61 -5.83 -4.66 -3.53
C LEU A 61 -7.07 -4.19 -4.28
N GLU A 62 -7.69 -5.07 -5.08
CA GLU A 62 -9.03 -4.89 -5.62
C GLU A 62 -10.08 -5.54 -4.69
N PRO A 63 -10.89 -4.76 -3.95
CA PRO A 63 -11.81 -5.33 -2.96
C PRO A 63 -12.92 -6.20 -3.56
N LYS A 64 -13.26 -5.99 -4.83
CA LYS A 64 -14.36 -6.70 -5.50
C LYS A 64 -14.02 -8.16 -5.80
N THR A 65 -12.79 -8.43 -6.19
CA THR A 65 -12.33 -9.77 -6.57
C THR A 65 -11.34 -10.37 -5.58
N GLY A 66 -10.73 -9.56 -4.71
CA GLY A 66 -9.64 -9.97 -3.83
C GLY A 66 -8.29 -10.10 -4.54
N GLU A 67 -8.21 -9.79 -5.84
CA GLU A 67 -6.94 -9.73 -6.56
C GLU A 67 -6.05 -8.66 -5.95
N ASN A 68 -4.77 -8.97 -5.82
CA ASN A 68 -3.80 -8.12 -5.16
C ASN A 68 -2.45 -8.21 -5.85
N TYR A 69 -1.61 -7.22 -5.58
CA TYR A 69 -0.26 -7.16 -6.09
C TYR A 69 0.65 -6.59 -5.00
N PHE A 70 1.75 -7.26 -4.70
CA PHE A 70 2.69 -6.88 -3.66
C PHE A 70 4.12 -6.83 -4.19
N LEU A 71 4.88 -5.84 -3.74
CA LEU A 71 6.27 -5.64 -4.13
C LEU A 71 7.11 -5.20 -2.93
N VAL A 72 8.20 -5.91 -2.68
CA VAL A 72 9.13 -5.57 -1.60
C VAL A 72 10.20 -4.63 -2.11
N LYS A 73 10.33 -3.46 -1.48
CA LYS A 73 11.34 -2.44 -1.80
C LYS A 73 12.16 -2.05 -0.58
N PRO A 74 13.40 -1.56 -0.78
CA PRO A 74 14.27 -1.16 0.33
C PRO A 74 13.82 0.13 1.01
N ASN A 75 13.07 1.00 0.34
CA ASN A 75 12.72 2.33 0.81
C ASN A 75 11.28 2.69 0.47
N CYS A 76 10.72 3.64 1.22
CA CYS A 76 9.43 4.26 0.94
C CYS A 76 9.65 5.64 0.30
N ASN A 77 9.72 5.72 -1.03
CA ASN A 77 10.00 6.97 -1.75
C ASN A 77 9.39 6.98 -3.17
N THR A 78 9.48 8.12 -3.85
CA THR A 78 8.95 8.31 -5.22
C THR A 78 9.52 7.30 -6.23
N ASN A 79 10.81 6.96 -6.14
CA ASN A 79 11.43 6.04 -7.09
C ASN A 79 10.87 4.63 -6.94
N CYS A 80 10.75 4.14 -5.71
CA CYS A 80 10.15 2.85 -5.42
C CYS A 80 8.66 2.82 -5.81
N MET A 81 7.95 3.93 -5.64
CA MET A 81 6.56 4.07 -6.10
C MET A 81 6.44 4.00 -7.63
N ASN A 82 7.36 4.63 -8.38
CA ASN A 82 7.39 4.52 -9.84
C ASN A 82 7.62 3.08 -10.30
N GLU A 83 8.57 2.38 -9.67
CA GLU A 83 8.80 0.96 -9.94
C GLU A 83 7.55 0.13 -9.65
N PHE A 84 6.88 0.38 -8.52
CA PHE A 84 5.63 -0.29 -8.17
C PHE A 84 4.52 -0.06 -9.20
N ILE A 85 4.26 1.20 -9.58
CA ILE A 85 3.22 1.53 -10.56
C ILE A 85 3.54 0.89 -11.92
N LYS A 86 4.82 0.88 -12.32
CA LYS A 86 5.28 0.26 -13.57
C LYS A 86 5.02 -1.24 -13.57
N GLU A 87 5.41 -1.94 -12.51
CA GLU A 87 5.21 -3.39 -12.41
C GLU A 87 3.72 -3.74 -12.30
N LEU A 88 2.93 -2.97 -11.53
CA LEU A 88 1.47 -3.12 -11.43
C LEU A 88 0.78 -2.93 -12.78
N SER A 89 1.20 -1.92 -13.55
CA SER A 89 0.69 -1.64 -14.90
C SER A 89 1.00 -2.77 -15.87
N ALA A 90 2.18 -3.39 -15.76
CA ALA A 90 2.58 -4.52 -16.58
C ALA A 90 1.80 -5.80 -16.25
N GLU A 91 1.55 -6.04 -14.96
CA GLU A 91 0.74 -7.18 -14.48
C GLU A 91 -0.69 -7.11 -15.06
N TYR A 92 -1.31 -5.94 -14.99
CA TYR A 92 -2.68 -5.70 -15.48
C TYR A 92 -2.70 -4.85 -16.77
N LYS A 93 -1.87 -5.22 -17.75
CA LYS A 93 -1.68 -4.45 -19.00
C LYS A 93 -2.95 -4.24 -19.84
N GLU A 94 -3.88 -5.19 -19.80
CA GLU A 94 -5.12 -5.15 -20.58
C GLU A 94 -6.21 -4.30 -19.89
N ASP A 95 -6.04 -4.04 -18.59
CA ASP A 95 -7.05 -3.42 -17.74
C ASP A 95 -6.72 -1.93 -17.50
N MET A 96 -7.75 -1.14 -17.18
CA MET A 96 -7.60 0.23 -16.70
C MET A 96 -7.62 0.24 -15.17
N ILE A 97 -6.54 0.70 -14.54
CA ILE A 97 -6.37 0.71 -13.09
C ILE A 97 -6.69 2.10 -12.55
N ILE A 98 -7.67 2.17 -11.65
CA ILE A 98 -7.88 3.31 -10.77
C ILE A 98 -7.18 2.98 -9.45
N LEU A 99 -6.01 3.57 -9.26
CA LEU A 99 -5.19 3.36 -8.07
C LEU A 99 -5.57 4.40 -7.00
N VAL A 100 -6.13 3.94 -5.89
CA VAL A 100 -6.52 4.76 -4.75
C VAL A 100 -5.38 4.80 -3.75
N CYS A 101 -4.81 5.99 -3.56
CA CYS A 101 -3.68 6.22 -2.67
C CYS A 101 -4.10 7.12 -1.50
N ASP A 102 -3.34 7.06 -0.41
CA ASP A 102 -3.46 8.00 0.70
C ASP A 102 -2.84 9.37 0.36
N GLY A 103 -2.76 10.26 1.35
CA GLY A 103 -2.24 11.61 1.17
C GLY A 103 -0.72 11.77 1.10
N ALA A 104 0.08 10.69 1.14
CA ALA A 104 1.53 10.74 1.31
C ALA A 104 2.26 11.55 0.23
N VAL A 105 3.43 12.09 0.59
CA VAL A 105 4.22 12.99 -0.27
C VAL A 105 4.66 12.29 -1.56
N TRP A 106 5.04 11.02 -1.49
CA TRP A 106 5.45 10.25 -2.68
C TRP A 106 4.27 9.92 -3.60
N HIS A 107 3.04 9.79 -3.10
CA HIS A 107 1.83 9.61 -3.91
C HIS A 107 1.42 10.85 -4.71
N LYS A 108 1.88 12.03 -4.28
CA LYS A 108 1.60 13.33 -4.93
C LYS A 108 2.82 13.94 -5.60
N SER A 109 3.90 13.19 -5.69
CA SER A 109 5.16 13.70 -6.23
C SER A 109 5.02 14.04 -7.71
N LYS A 110 5.57 15.19 -8.12
CA LYS A 110 5.67 15.57 -9.54
C LYS A 110 6.59 14.65 -10.34
N GLY A 111 7.43 13.86 -9.66
CA GLY A 111 8.29 12.86 -10.28
C GLY A 111 7.62 11.51 -10.55
N LEU A 112 6.29 11.41 -10.38
CA LEU A 112 5.58 10.17 -10.67
C LEU A 112 5.44 9.94 -12.18
N GLU A 113 5.87 8.78 -12.63
CA GLU A 113 5.73 8.30 -14.01
C GLU A 113 4.51 7.39 -14.11
N ILE A 114 3.35 7.97 -14.41
CA ILE A 114 2.08 7.24 -14.43
C ILE A 114 1.85 6.62 -15.83
N PRO A 115 1.79 5.29 -15.96
CA PRO A 115 1.48 4.62 -17.22
C PRO A 115 0.08 4.96 -17.72
N LYS A 116 -0.13 4.85 -19.04
CA LYS A 116 -1.40 5.24 -19.68
C LYS A 116 -2.62 4.47 -19.15
N ASN A 117 -2.43 3.25 -18.66
CA ASN A 117 -3.51 2.43 -18.11
C ASN A 117 -3.74 2.65 -16.60
N VAL A 118 -3.05 3.59 -15.95
CA VAL A 118 -3.19 3.87 -14.52
C VAL A 118 -3.70 5.29 -14.31
N LYS A 119 -4.65 5.44 -13.38
CA LYS A 119 -5.12 6.74 -12.90
C LYS A 119 -5.12 6.75 -11.39
N ILE A 120 -4.35 7.67 -10.80
CA ILE A 120 -4.26 7.82 -9.35
C ILE A 120 -5.39 8.72 -8.86
N ILE A 121 -6.09 8.29 -7.81
CA ILE A 121 -7.02 9.09 -7.04
C ILE A 121 -6.65 9.03 -5.57
N HIS A 122 -7.03 10.06 -4.81
CA HIS A 122 -6.64 10.18 -3.42
C HIS A 122 -7.85 10.10 -2.50
N ILE A 123 -7.71 9.41 -1.37
CA ILE A 123 -8.67 9.48 -0.27
C ILE A 123 -8.47 10.78 0.53
N PRO A 124 -9.49 11.20 1.32
CA PRO A 124 -9.32 12.30 2.26
C PRO A 124 -8.15 12.04 3.24
N PRO A 125 -7.52 13.11 3.75
CA PRO A 125 -6.49 12.96 4.78
C PRO A 125 -7.05 12.27 6.04
N TYR A 126 -6.22 11.46 6.70
CA TYR A 126 -6.51 10.82 8.00
C TYR A 126 -7.72 9.88 8.03
N THR A 127 -8.08 9.26 6.91
CA THR A 127 -9.18 8.26 6.83
C THR A 127 -8.68 6.86 6.45
N PRO A 128 -7.84 6.20 7.28
CA PRO A 128 -7.32 4.86 6.98
C PRO A 128 -8.43 3.79 6.88
N GLU A 129 -9.58 3.99 7.52
CA GLU A 129 -10.76 3.13 7.41
C GLU A 129 -11.34 3.06 5.99
N MET A 130 -11.04 4.05 5.15
CA MET A 130 -11.45 4.07 3.75
C MET A 130 -10.52 3.27 2.83
N ASN A 131 -9.38 2.78 3.35
CA ASN A 131 -8.38 2.04 2.58
C ASN A 131 -8.39 0.55 2.98
N PRO A 132 -9.06 -0.36 2.24
CA PRO A 132 -9.21 -1.75 2.65
C PRO A 132 -7.89 -2.52 2.81
N ILE A 133 -6.83 -2.11 2.09
CA ILE A 133 -5.53 -2.79 2.17
C ILE A 133 -4.87 -2.65 3.54
N GLU A 134 -5.16 -1.58 4.28
CA GLU A 134 -4.71 -1.36 5.66
C GLU A 134 -5.10 -2.53 6.57
N GLN A 135 -6.26 -3.16 6.32
CA GLN A 135 -6.67 -4.34 7.10
C GLN A 135 -5.79 -5.55 6.82
N ILE A 136 -5.37 -5.76 5.58
CA ILE A 136 -4.44 -6.84 5.22
C ILE A 136 -3.06 -6.56 5.83
N LEU A 137 -2.55 -5.34 5.66
CA LEU A 137 -1.25 -4.94 6.18
C LEU A 137 -1.16 -5.05 7.71
N LYS A 138 -2.26 -4.80 8.42
CA LYS A 138 -2.35 -5.01 9.88
C LYS A 138 -2.27 -6.48 10.29
N GLN A 139 -2.74 -7.42 9.48
CA GLN A 139 -2.67 -8.85 9.80
C GLN A 139 -1.26 -9.41 9.64
N ILE A 140 -0.49 -8.87 8.70
CA ILE A 140 0.85 -9.36 8.38
C ILE A 140 1.98 -8.69 9.18
N ARG A 141 1.68 -7.62 9.93
CA ARG A 141 2.66 -6.82 10.70
C ARG A 141 2.62 -7.08 12.21
#